data_AF-T1JBK5-F1
#
_entry.id   AF-T1JBK5-F1
#
_cell.length_a   1.000
_cell.length_b   1.000
_cell.length_c   1.000
_cell.angle_alpha   90.00
_cell.angle_beta   90.00
_cell.angle_gamma   90.00
#
_symmetry.space_group_name_H-M   'P 1'
#
loop_
_entity.id
_entity.type
_entity.pdbx_description
1 polymer ?
#
loop_
_entity_poly.entity_id
_entity_poly.type
_entity_poly.pdbx_seq_one_letter_code
_entity_poly.pdbx_strand_id
1 'polypeptide(L)'
;MWMGLVGWDYTNHVHCRIGLAFSLAFFLLHVLLISGFETCLIQWTNKICDVINRLINQFITNLKIVVIDIKIQLNPIAFVGRLGNNMCQYATLLALARLNGYVPYQQELMKNELKKYFNQSMRVVSNEVHKKINWNWELLHDWMSAEYSIFHCNFTLVHGFPCSWTFYHHIRDDIKREFQFHREIIRDVEKHLGSLSKSAKTTFIGVHVRREDYVTLMKDTYEGVLANSEFFTQAMNYYRGKFKDCLFIVCSDDLNWCKKNIDNSLGDVHFCWGGNTSSPGRDMALLTQCNHSIITVGTFSFWSAYLTGGEVVYLNNYVSRLGNNMGQYATLLALARINGFAPYQQEVLKEQLSKYFNPSMPVITKEVYKQVNWSILPLHNWMSHEYFQLDCNFTLMYGYPNSWTFFHHIRDEIKREFQFRSEIIRAAQEQLGSLKKSDNTTFIGVHVRRTDYVVLMYYLYNGVLANSEFFTQAMNYFRRKFKNCLFIVCSDDLKWCKKNIDNSLGDVHFCWNGNSTTPGRDMALLTQCNHSIITVGTFGFWSAYLTGGEVVYLNNYLRNSSILRKNFYFNATYRSEWIPIDADVNCTM
;
A
#
# COMPACT_ATOMS: atom_id res chain seq x y z
N MET A 1 14.94 51.10 -37.20
CA MET A 1 13.83 50.14 -37.38
C MET A 1 14.15 48.82 -36.68
N TRP A 2 14.28 48.78 -35.34
CA TRP A 2 14.41 47.54 -34.53
C TRP A 2 14.05 47.85 -33.05
N MET A 3 12.86 48.42 -32.82
CA MET A 3 12.32 48.66 -31.46
C MET A 3 11.01 47.89 -31.20
N GLY A 4 10.70 46.85 -31.97
CA GLY A 4 9.34 46.30 -32.03
C GLY A 4 9.13 44.83 -31.65
N LEU A 5 10.11 44.08 -31.11
CA LEU A 5 9.96 42.61 -31.03
C LEU A 5 10.21 41.94 -29.67
N VAL A 6 10.30 42.66 -28.56
CA VAL A 6 10.23 42.01 -27.25
C VAL A 6 9.44 42.89 -26.29
N GLY A 7 8.22 42.47 -25.95
CA GLY A 7 7.44 43.10 -24.88
C GLY A 7 8.08 42.78 -23.54
N TRP A 8 8.79 43.75 -22.96
CA TRP A 8 9.29 43.67 -21.59
C TRP A 8 8.34 44.42 -20.68
N ASP A 9 7.85 43.75 -19.64
CA ASP A 9 7.06 44.36 -18.59
C ASP A 9 8.00 45.13 -17.63
N TYR A 10 7.82 46.45 -17.55
CA TYR A 10 8.70 47.38 -16.84
C TYR A 10 8.37 47.51 -15.33
N THR A 11 7.55 46.63 -14.77
CA THR A 11 7.14 46.69 -13.36
C THR A 11 8.13 46.04 -12.39
N ASN A 12 9.17 45.35 -12.89
CA ASN A 12 10.18 44.69 -12.06
C ASN A 12 11.57 45.36 -12.21
N HIS A 13 12.09 45.94 -11.12
CA HIS A 13 13.38 46.66 -11.09
C HIS A 13 14.58 45.83 -11.60
N VAL A 14 14.47 44.49 -11.58
CA VAL A 14 15.51 43.56 -12.06
C VAL A 14 15.52 43.44 -13.58
N HIS A 15 14.35 43.42 -14.24
CA HIS A 15 14.27 43.36 -15.70
C HIS A 15 14.83 44.62 -16.36
N CYS A 16 14.64 45.78 -15.73
CA CYS A 16 15.15 47.06 -16.22
C CYS A 16 16.69 47.12 -16.22
N ARG A 17 17.36 46.54 -15.20
CA ARG A 17 18.83 46.50 -15.13
C ARG A 17 19.47 45.53 -16.13
N ILE A 18 18.81 44.41 -16.40
CA ILE A 18 19.28 43.42 -17.38
C ILE A 18 19.10 43.96 -18.80
N GLY A 19 17.95 44.60 -19.09
CA GLY A 19 17.72 45.26 -20.38
C GLY A 19 18.77 46.34 -20.67
N LEU A 20 19.07 47.21 -19.70
CA LEU A 20 20.12 48.22 -19.82
C LEU A 20 21.51 47.61 -20.06
N ALA A 21 21.85 46.52 -19.36
CA ALA A 21 23.15 45.86 -19.54
C ALA A 21 23.31 45.24 -20.93
N PHE A 22 22.26 44.62 -21.48
CA PHE A 22 22.27 44.07 -22.83
C PHE A 22 22.32 45.16 -23.91
N SER A 23 21.58 46.26 -23.72
CA SER A 23 21.64 47.41 -24.63
C SER A 23 23.01 48.10 -24.61
N LEU A 24 23.65 48.24 -23.44
CA LEU A 24 25.01 48.79 -23.33
C LEU A 24 26.04 47.86 -23.99
N ALA A 25 25.91 46.54 -23.78
CA ALA A 25 26.80 45.54 -24.38
C ALA A 25 26.70 45.53 -25.91
N PHE A 26 25.49 45.64 -26.47
CA PHE A 26 25.30 45.73 -27.91
C PHE A 26 25.83 47.04 -28.50
N PHE A 27 25.65 48.16 -27.80
CA PHE A 27 26.20 49.46 -28.23
C PHE A 27 27.73 49.44 -28.23
N LEU A 28 28.36 48.90 -27.18
CA LEU A 28 29.81 48.73 -27.09
C LEU A 28 30.36 47.77 -28.16
N LEU A 29 29.65 46.68 -28.46
CA LEU A 29 30.03 45.74 -29.52
C LEU A 29 30.01 46.42 -30.90
N HIS A 30 29.02 47.29 -31.16
CA HIS A 30 28.91 48.05 -32.40
C HIS A 30 30.04 49.08 -32.55
N VAL A 31 30.38 49.79 -31.47
CA VAL A 31 31.51 50.74 -31.47
C VAL A 31 32.85 50.04 -31.69
N LEU A 32 33.04 48.85 -31.11
CA LEU A 32 34.29 48.10 -31.24
C LEU A 32 34.45 47.48 -32.65
N LEU A 33 33.36 47.00 -33.26
CA LEU A 33 33.36 46.49 -34.65
C LEU A 33 33.76 47.56 -35.68
N ILE A 34 33.47 48.84 -35.40
CA ILE A 34 33.85 49.97 -36.27
C ILE A 34 35.33 50.36 -36.10
N SER A 35 35.95 50.02 -34.96
CA SER A 35 37.29 50.50 -34.58
C SER A 35 38.48 49.59 -34.97
N GLY A 36 38.25 48.43 -35.61
CA GLY A 36 39.32 47.61 -36.19
C GLY A 36 40.23 46.85 -35.19
N PHE A 37 39.84 46.74 -33.91
CA PHE A 37 40.63 46.03 -32.88
C PHE A 37 40.16 44.57 -32.70
N GLU A 38 40.52 43.68 -33.63
CA GLU A 38 40.09 42.27 -33.59
C GLU A 38 40.63 41.48 -32.39
N THR A 39 41.85 41.75 -31.93
CA THR A 39 42.48 41.02 -30.81
C THR A 39 41.94 41.42 -29.45
N CYS A 40 41.52 42.69 -29.28
CA CYS A 40 40.89 43.16 -28.05
C CYS A 40 39.43 42.66 -27.94
N LEU A 41 38.75 42.49 -29.08
CA LEU A 41 37.38 41.97 -29.16
C LEU A 41 37.29 40.53 -28.62
N ILE A 42 38.26 39.66 -28.95
CA ILE A 42 38.27 38.25 -28.52
C ILE A 42 38.51 38.11 -27.01
N GLN A 43 39.39 38.91 -26.42
CA GLN A 43 39.61 38.89 -24.97
C GLN A 43 38.42 39.45 -24.19
N TRP A 44 37.75 40.47 -24.74
CA TRP A 44 36.54 41.03 -24.13
C TRP A 44 35.32 40.13 -24.31
N THR A 45 35.13 39.47 -25.45
CA THR A 45 34.05 38.49 -25.62
C THR A 45 34.23 37.29 -24.71
N ASN A 46 35.46 36.80 -24.50
CA ASN A 46 35.72 35.73 -23.54
C ASN A 46 35.44 36.18 -22.09
N LYS A 47 35.82 37.41 -21.70
CA LYS A 47 35.49 37.96 -20.37
C LYS A 47 33.99 38.21 -20.19
N ILE A 48 33.29 38.70 -21.21
CA ILE A 48 31.84 38.91 -21.17
C ILE A 48 31.13 37.56 -21.14
N CYS A 49 31.55 36.58 -21.94
CA CYS A 49 31.04 35.22 -21.88
C CYS A 49 31.30 34.59 -20.51
N ASP A 50 32.45 34.82 -19.88
CA ASP A 50 32.74 34.36 -18.52
C ASP A 50 31.88 35.04 -17.46
N VAL A 51 31.58 36.33 -17.61
CA VAL A 51 30.70 37.07 -16.70
C VAL A 51 29.25 36.66 -16.92
N ILE A 52 28.81 36.49 -18.16
CA ILE A 52 27.48 35.96 -18.52
C ILE A 52 27.36 34.51 -18.04
N ASN A 53 28.37 33.66 -18.24
CA ASN A 53 28.38 32.29 -17.73
C ASN A 53 28.41 32.26 -16.21
N ARG A 54 29.12 33.16 -15.54
CA ARG A 54 29.06 33.29 -14.07
C ARG A 54 27.71 33.78 -13.59
N LEU A 55 27.08 34.73 -14.29
CA LEU A 55 25.74 35.24 -13.96
C LEU A 55 24.67 34.19 -14.25
N ILE A 56 24.75 33.46 -15.37
CA ILE A 56 23.92 32.30 -15.71
C ILE A 56 24.13 31.20 -14.68
N ASN A 57 25.38 30.88 -14.31
CA ASN A 57 25.66 29.90 -13.27
C ASN A 57 25.18 30.37 -11.89
N GLN A 58 25.24 31.66 -11.56
CA GLN A 58 24.62 32.27 -10.36
C GLN A 58 23.09 32.24 -10.42
N PHE A 59 22.51 32.37 -11.62
CA PHE A 59 21.07 32.28 -11.84
C PHE A 59 20.59 30.82 -11.74
N ILE A 60 21.36 29.88 -12.28
CA ILE A 60 21.11 28.42 -12.24
C ILE A 60 21.34 27.88 -10.81
N THR A 61 22.37 28.33 -10.08
CA THR A 61 22.60 27.92 -8.69
C THR A 61 21.56 28.49 -7.70
N ASN A 62 20.86 29.56 -8.07
CA ASN A 62 19.74 30.10 -7.27
C ASN A 62 18.35 29.65 -7.76
N LEU A 63 18.26 28.95 -8.90
CA LEU A 63 17.02 28.35 -9.39
C LEU A 63 16.91 26.90 -8.90
N LYS A 64 16.35 26.73 -7.70
CA LYS A 64 15.95 25.42 -7.17
C LYS A 64 14.72 24.90 -7.93
N ILE A 65 14.95 24.29 -9.09
CA ILE A 65 13.92 23.73 -9.99
C ILE A 65 13.80 22.22 -9.76
N VAL A 66 12.63 21.74 -9.32
CA VAL A 66 12.32 20.30 -9.29
C VAL A 66 11.30 19.97 -10.35
N VAL A 67 11.68 19.08 -11.24
CA VAL A 67 10.87 18.67 -12.38
C VAL A 67 10.79 17.15 -12.37
N ILE A 68 9.61 16.59 -12.60
CA ILE A 68 9.43 15.13 -12.73
C ILE A 68 8.91 14.78 -14.12
N ASP A 69 9.53 13.75 -14.69
CA ASP A 69 9.09 13.01 -15.88
C ASP A 69 8.92 11.51 -15.59
N ILE A 70 7.68 11.06 -15.40
CA ILE A 70 7.33 9.63 -15.40
C ILE A 70 7.06 9.17 -16.85
N LYS A 71 8.11 8.82 -17.61
CA LYS A 71 7.90 7.93 -18.77
C LYS A 71 8.18 6.49 -18.38
N ILE A 72 7.06 5.86 -17.98
CA ILE A 72 6.60 4.52 -18.38
C ILE A 72 7.56 3.82 -19.36
N GLN A 73 8.40 2.91 -18.86
CA GLN A 73 8.67 1.67 -19.59
C GLN A 73 7.76 0.60 -19.00
N LEU A 74 6.72 0.27 -19.77
CA LEU A 74 5.87 -0.88 -19.56
C LEU A 74 6.71 -2.16 -19.62
N ASN A 75 6.62 -2.98 -18.57
CA ASN A 75 6.28 -4.38 -18.79
C ASN A 75 4.73 -4.39 -19.03
N PRO A 76 4.17 -5.07 -20.05
CA PRO A 76 2.93 -4.71 -20.74
C PRO A 76 1.61 -4.97 -19.99
N ILE A 77 1.60 -5.06 -18.66
CA ILE A 77 0.41 -5.50 -17.90
C ILE A 77 -0.21 -4.39 -17.03
N ALA A 78 0.45 -3.24 -16.82
CA ALA A 78 -0.12 -2.13 -16.05
C ALA A 78 0.01 -0.79 -16.78
N PHE A 79 -1.10 -0.41 -17.40
CA PHE A 79 -1.33 0.75 -18.27
C PHE A 79 -0.80 2.11 -17.78
N VAL A 80 -0.51 2.97 -18.77
CA VAL A 80 -0.54 4.44 -18.71
C VAL A 80 -1.62 4.91 -17.70
N GLY A 81 -1.21 5.58 -16.63
CA GLY A 81 -2.05 5.80 -15.45
C GLY A 81 -3.39 6.47 -15.77
N ARG A 82 -4.48 5.89 -15.25
CA ARG A 82 -5.84 6.48 -15.30
C ARG A 82 -5.91 7.72 -14.38
N LEU A 83 -7.00 8.50 -14.46
CA LEU A 83 -7.17 9.80 -13.78
C LEU A 83 -6.64 9.85 -12.33
N GLY A 84 -7.08 8.92 -11.46
CA GLY A 84 -6.68 8.89 -10.05
C GLY A 84 -5.17 8.77 -9.83
N ASN A 85 -4.46 7.99 -10.66
CA ASN A 85 -3.01 7.84 -10.55
C ASN A 85 -2.27 9.13 -10.91
N ASN A 86 -2.72 9.84 -11.94
CA ASN A 86 -2.16 11.15 -12.30
C ASN A 86 -2.36 12.17 -11.18
N MET A 87 -3.51 12.14 -10.51
CA MET A 87 -3.77 13.00 -9.36
C MET A 87 -2.83 12.68 -8.19
N CYS A 88 -2.55 11.40 -7.90
CA CYS A 88 -1.59 11.02 -6.86
C CYS A 88 -0.19 11.58 -7.18
N GLN A 89 0.29 11.40 -8.42
CA GLN A 89 1.60 11.89 -8.85
C GLN A 89 1.71 13.40 -8.74
N TYR A 90 0.70 14.12 -9.22
CA TYR A 90 0.64 15.58 -9.15
C TYR A 90 0.69 16.10 -7.71
N ALA A 91 -0.16 15.54 -6.84
CA ALA A 91 -0.27 15.98 -5.46
C ALA A 91 1.00 15.70 -4.65
N THR A 92 1.59 14.51 -4.82
CA THR A 92 2.85 14.13 -4.18
C THR A 92 3.98 15.04 -4.60
N LEU A 93 4.12 15.30 -5.91
CA LEU A 93 5.13 16.23 -6.42
C LEU A 93 4.96 17.64 -5.85
N LEU A 94 3.73 18.16 -5.86
CA LEU A 94 3.47 19.49 -5.32
C LEU A 94 3.85 19.58 -3.84
N ALA A 95 3.49 18.57 -3.04
CA ALA A 95 3.81 18.54 -1.62
C ALA A 95 5.31 18.46 -1.35
N LEU A 96 6.01 17.55 -2.01
CA LEU A 96 7.46 17.41 -1.85
C LEU A 96 8.21 18.67 -2.27
N ALA A 97 7.79 19.29 -3.38
CA ALA A 97 8.39 20.53 -3.84
C ALA A 97 8.15 21.67 -2.84
N ARG A 98 6.93 21.81 -2.30
CA ARG A 98 6.62 22.82 -1.28
C ARG A 98 7.44 22.62 -0.01
N LEU A 99 7.51 21.39 0.48
CA LEU A 99 8.24 21.03 1.70
C LEU A 99 9.73 21.39 1.59
N ASN A 100 10.33 21.19 0.41
CA ASN A 100 11.76 21.41 0.18
C ASN A 100 12.10 22.80 -0.37
N GLY A 101 11.11 23.68 -0.54
CA GLY A 101 11.31 25.02 -1.13
C GLY A 101 11.69 24.99 -2.62
N TYR A 102 11.17 24.01 -3.36
CA TYR A 102 11.42 23.78 -4.77
C TYR A 102 10.23 24.20 -5.64
N VAL A 103 10.51 24.49 -6.91
CA VAL A 103 9.48 24.74 -7.92
C VAL A 103 9.13 23.43 -8.60
N PRO A 104 7.87 22.92 -8.52
CA PRO A 104 7.47 21.67 -9.15
C PRO A 104 7.20 21.82 -10.66
N TYR A 105 7.57 20.80 -11.44
CA TYR A 105 7.18 20.68 -12.84
C TYR A 105 6.66 19.26 -13.13
N GLN A 106 5.54 19.20 -13.84
CA GLN A 106 4.93 17.98 -14.34
C GLN A 106 5.32 17.70 -15.80
N GLN A 107 5.04 16.49 -16.24
CA GLN A 107 5.13 16.09 -17.64
C GLN A 107 4.03 16.68 -18.51
N GLU A 108 4.34 16.76 -19.79
CA GLU A 108 3.38 17.06 -20.84
C GLU A 108 2.24 16.04 -20.91
N LEU A 109 2.52 14.74 -20.72
CA LEU A 109 1.48 13.68 -20.72
C LEU A 109 0.50 13.84 -19.55
N MET A 110 1.03 14.03 -18.34
CA MET A 110 0.22 14.25 -17.14
C MET A 110 -0.62 15.52 -17.28
N LYS A 111 -0.01 16.63 -17.75
CA LYS A 111 -0.74 17.86 -18.04
C LYS A 111 -1.85 17.64 -19.05
N ASN A 112 -1.58 16.90 -20.12
CA ASN A 112 -2.56 16.63 -21.18
C ASN A 112 -3.75 15.82 -20.70
N GLU A 113 -3.55 14.90 -19.75
CA GLU A 113 -4.65 14.15 -19.16
C GLU A 113 -5.43 14.98 -18.16
N LEU A 114 -4.72 15.63 -17.23
CA LEU A 114 -5.36 16.33 -16.13
C LEU A 114 -6.04 17.65 -16.54
N LYS A 115 -5.51 18.36 -17.55
CA LYS A 115 -6.12 19.61 -18.08
C LYS A 115 -7.50 19.40 -18.69
N LYS A 116 -7.90 18.15 -19.00
CA LYS A 116 -9.25 17.83 -19.49
C LYS A 116 -10.31 18.14 -18.44
N TYR A 117 -9.93 18.14 -17.16
CA TYR A 117 -10.89 18.20 -16.06
C TYR A 117 -10.61 19.36 -15.10
N PHE A 118 -9.35 19.78 -14.94
CA PHE A 118 -8.96 20.72 -13.88
C PHE A 118 -8.10 21.89 -14.38
N ASN A 119 -8.07 22.96 -13.58
CA ASN A 119 -7.27 24.17 -13.80
C ASN A 119 -5.92 24.15 -13.05
N GLN A 120 -5.02 23.23 -13.39
CA GLN A 120 -3.71 23.12 -12.73
C GLN A 120 -2.74 24.24 -13.08
N SER A 121 -2.01 24.70 -12.05
CA SER A 121 -0.98 25.73 -12.14
C SER A 121 0.44 25.21 -12.33
N MET A 122 0.72 23.93 -12.03
CA MET A 122 2.07 23.38 -12.07
C MET A 122 2.68 23.45 -13.48
N ARG A 123 3.94 23.89 -13.54
CA ARG A 123 4.69 24.11 -14.77
C ARG A 123 4.94 22.80 -15.51
N VAL A 124 5.12 22.88 -16.82
CA VAL A 124 5.40 21.70 -17.66
C VAL A 124 6.87 21.70 -18.04
N VAL A 125 7.54 20.56 -17.93
CA VAL A 125 8.82 20.33 -18.62
C VAL A 125 8.53 19.78 -20.01
N SER A 126 9.12 20.40 -21.04
CA SER A 126 8.99 19.86 -22.40
C SER A 126 9.80 18.58 -22.54
N ASN A 127 9.34 17.66 -23.39
CA ASN A 127 10.05 16.42 -23.70
C ASN A 127 11.51 16.68 -24.17
N GLU A 128 11.77 17.80 -24.84
CA GLU A 128 13.11 18.18 -25.29
C GLU A 128 14.03 18.61 -24.14
N VAL A 129 13.52 19.42 -23.21
CA VAL A 129 14.28 19.86 -22.02
C VAL A 129 14.53 18.66 -21.11
N HIS A 130 13.51 17.81 -20.92
CA HIS A 130 13.62 16.61 -20.09
C HIS A 130 14.81 15.73 -20.49
N LYS A 131 14.99 15.48 -21.80
CA LYS A 131 16.08 14.64 -22.33
C LYS A 131 17.48 15.23 -22.15
N LYS A 132 17.59 16.53 -21.89
CA LYS A 132 18.87 17.24 -21.76
C LYS A 132 19.34 17.36 -20.31
N ILE A 133 18.51 17.01 -19.33
CA ILE A 133 18.83 17.10 -17.90
C ILE A 133 19.38 15.76 -17.42
N ASN A 134 20.43 15.79 -16.60
CA ASN A 134 20.92 14.62 -15.89
C ASN A 134 20.18 14.48 -14.55
N TRP A 135 19.27 13.51 -14.46
CA TRP A 135 18.36 13.34 -13.33
C TRP A 135 18.96 12.46 -12.23
N ASN A 136 18.74 12.87 -10.97
CA ASN A 136 18.96 12.00 -9.81
C ASN A 136 17.65 11.29 -9.47
N TRP A 137 17.68 9.98 -9.32
CA TRP A 137 16.49 9.16 -9.14
C TRP A 137 16.22 8.91 -7.65
N GLU A 138 14.98 9.15 -7.23
CA GLU A 138 14.54 8.91 -5.85
C GLU A 138 13.29 8.01 -5.85
N LEU A 139 13.40 6.84 -5.23
CA LEU A 139 12.28 5.91 -5.07
C LEU A 139 11.50 6.27 -3.81
N LEU A 140 10.19 6.52 -3.96
CA LEU A 140 9.32 6.76 -2.82
C LEU A 140 8.70 5.47 -2.27
N HIS A 141 8.52 5.49 -0.96
CA HIS A 141 7.59 4.64 -0.24
C HIS A 141 6.14 5.02 -0.52
N ASP A 142 5.21 4.15 -0.12
CA ASP A 142 3.77 4.41 -0.20
C ASP A 142 3.31 5.43 0.85
N TRP A 143 4.16 5.83 1.80
CA TRP A 143 3.88 6.84 2.82
C TRP A 143 4.96 7.91 2.87
N MET A 144 4.61 9.08 3.41
CA MET A 144 5.55 10.16 3.65
C MET A 144 6.55 9.77 4.75
N SER A 145 7.84 9.74 4.40
CA SER A 145 8.96 9.48 5.30
C SER A 145 9.69 10.78 5.66
N ALA A 146 10.33 10.82 6.82
CA ALA A 146 11.12 11.98 7.26
C ALA A 146 12.29 12.28 6.31
N GLU A 147 12.81 11.28 5.60
CA GLU A 147 13.92 11.44 4.65
C GLU A 147 13.56 12.33 3.45
N TYR A 148 12.28 12.43 3.08
CA TYR A 148 11.83 13.26 1.96
C TYR A 148 11.71 14.76 2.31
N SER A 149 12.05 15.13 3.54
CA SER A 149 12.11 16.54 3.99
C SER A 149 13.34 17.28 3.46
N ILE A 150 14.34 16.56 2.96
CA ILE A 150 15.56 17.13 2.40
C ILE A 150 15.97 16.33 1.16
N PHE A 151 16.00 16.99 0.00
CA PHE A 151 16.68 16.46 -1.18
C PHE A 151 18.01 17.18 -1.40
N HIS A 152 19.09 16.44 -1.59
CA HIS A 152 20.44 16.98 -1.76
C HIS A 152 20.81 17.38 -3.20
N CYS A 153 19.92 17.09 -4.16
CA CYS A 153 20.20 17.22 -5.59
C CYS A 153 19.34 18.30 -6.26
N ASN A 154 19.98 19.11 -7.13
CA ASN A 154 19.33 20.20 -7.86
C ASN A 154 18.31 19.71 -8.91
N PHE A 155 18.49 18.50 -9.46
CA PHE A 155 17.57 17.88 -10.41
C PHE A 155 17.21 16.48 -9.91
N THR A 156 16.01 16.36 -9.34
CA THR A 156 15.54 15.14 -8.70
C THR A 156 14.29 14.64 -9.42
N LEU A 157 14.34 13.40 -9.86
CA LEU A 157 13.27 12.66 -10.50
C LEU A 157 12.74 11.61 -9.51
N VAL A 158 11.50 11.80 -9.10
CA VAL A 158 10.88 10.96 -8.07
C VAL A 158 10.02 9.88 -8.73
N HIS A 159 10.17 8.62 -8.31
CA HIS A 159 9.46 7.47 -8.86
C HIS A 159 8.85 6.57 -7.76
N GLY A 160 7.92 5.69 -8.16
CA GLY A 160 7.13 4.86 -7.24
C GLY A 160 5.61 5.02 -7.50
N PHE A 161 4.79 4.50 -6.58
CA PHE A 161 3.32 4.66 -6.63
C PHE A 161 2.77 5.42 -5.40
N PRO A 162 3.33 6.59 -5.03
CA PRO A 162 2.92 7.30 -3.82
C PRO A 162 1.50 7.85 -3.96
N CYS A 163 0.51 7.10 -3.45
CA CYS A 163 -0.86 7.57 -3.33
C CYS A 163 -1.33 7.49 -1.89
N SER A 164 -0.71 8.30 -1.03
CA SER A 164 -1.05 8.42 0.38
C SER A 164 -1.28 9.86 0.76
N TRP A 165 -2.35 10.10 1.52
CA TRP A 165 -2.69 11.40 2.05
C TRP A 165 -1.57 11.99 2.91
N THR A 166 -0.72 11.14 3.49
CA THR A 166 0.42 11.55 4.32
C THR A 166 1.40 12.49 3.59
N PHE A 167 1.51 12.38 2.26
CA PHE A 167 2.36 13.28 1.48
C PHE A 167 1.83 14.70 1.43
N TYR A 168 0.53 14.89 1.18
CA TYR A 168 0.00 16.20 0.77
C TYR A 168 -1.09 16.76 1.68
N HIS A 169 -1.44 16.10 2.78
CA HIS A 169 -2.46 16.61 3.70
C HIS A 169 -2.07 17.92 4.39
N HIS A 170 -0.76 18.14 4.61
CA HIS A 170 -0.27 19.40 5.14
C HIS A 170 -0.43 20.59 4.17
N ILE A 171 -0.63 20.33 2.87
CA ILE A 171 -0.96 21.35 1.85
C ILE A 171 -2.36 21.12 1.25
N ARG A 172 -3.29 20.57 2.03
CA ARG A 172 -4.61 20.15 1.52
C ARG A 172 -5.36 21.26 0.78
N ASP A 173 -5.30 22.49 1.26
CA ASP A 173 -5.98 23.61 0.61
C ASP A 173 -5.38 23.93 -0.77
N ASP A 174 -4.07 23.77 -0.93
CA ASP A 174 -3.40 23.89 -2.22
C ASP A 174 -3.87 22.78 -3.17
N ILE A 175 -3.92 21.53 -2.69
CA ILE A 175 -4.42 20.38 -3.47
C ILE A 175 -5.85 20.63 -3.95
N LYS A 176 -6.72 21.15 -3.08
CA LYS A 176 -8.10 21.50 -3.45
C LYS A 176 -8.16 22.60 -4.51
N ARG A 177 -7.26 23.58 -4.47
CA ARG A 177 -7.18 24.61 -5.52
C ARG A 177 -6.72 24.04 -6.85
N GLU A 178 -5.75 23.14 -6.84
CA GLU A 178 -5.21 22.53 -8.06
C GLU A 178 -6.17 21.54 -8.74
N PHE A 179 -7.04 20.89 -7.96
CA PHE A 179 -8.09 20.00 -8.47
C PHE A 179 -9.47 20.64 -8.52
N GLN A 180 -9.54 21.95 -8.75
CA GLN A 180 -10.79 22.60 -9.15
C GLN A 180 -11.18 22.17 -10.55
N PHE A 181 -12.37 21.57 -10.66
CA PHE A 181 -12.94 21.18 -11.93
C PHE A 181 -13.27 22.39 -12.80
N HIS A 182 -13.28 22.19 -14.12
CA HIS A 182 -13.79 23.19 -15.05
C HIS A 182 -15.27 23.49 -14.78
N ARG A 183 -15.66 24.75 -14.97
CA ARG A 183 -16.97 25.27 -14.56
C ARG A 183 -18.13 24.59 -15.28
N GLU A 184 -17.94 24.19 -16.52
CA GLU A 184 -18.91 23.44 -17.31
C GLU A 184 -19.18 22.05 -16.74
N ILE A 185 -18.16 21.35 -16.25
CA ILE A 185 -18.31 20.04 -15.61
C ILE A 185 -19.13 20.19 -14.32
N ILE A 186 -18.83 21.20 -13.51
CA ILE A 186 -19.57 21.48 -12.27
C ILE A 186 -21.02 21.83 -12.56
N ARG A 187 -21.30 22.71 -13.53
CA ARG A 187 -22.67 23.07 -13.91
C ARG A 187 -23.49 21.87 -14.37
N ASP A 188 -22.89 20.97 -15.16
CA ASP A 188 -23.53 19.74 -15.61
C ASP A 188 -23.89 18.84 -14.42
N VAL A 189 -22.95 18.68 -13.47
CA VAL A 189 -23.13 17.87 -12.26
C VAL A 189 -24.19 18.46 -11.32
N GLU A 190 -24.14 19.77 -11.07
CA GLU A 190 -25.12 20.47 -10.22
C GLU A 190 -26.54 20.34 -10.79
N LYS A 191 -26.68 20.50 -12.11
CA LYS A 191 -27.96 20.30 -12.79
C LYS A 191 -28.45 18.85 -12.64
N HIS A 192 -27.55 17.88 -12.78
CA HIS A 192 -27.89 16.47 -12.60
C HIS A 192 -28.36 16.16 -11.18
N LEU A 193 -27.58 16.51 -10.16
CA LEU A 193 -27.95 16.31 -8.75
C LEU A 193 -29.25 17.05 -8.40
N GLY A 194 -29.43 18.27 -8.90
CA GLY A 194 -30.66 19.04 -8.75
C GLY A 194 -31.89 18.32 -9.33
N SER A 195 -31.74 17.64 -10.47
CA SER A 195 -32.84 16.85 -11.06
C SER A 195 -33.22 15.59 -10.27
N LEU A 196 -32.29 15.07 -9.46
CA LEU A 196 -32.50 13.87 -8.63
C LEU A 196 -33.00 14.21 -7.23
N SER A 197 -32.79 15.45 -6.80
CA SER A 197 -33.16 15.92 -5.48
C SER A 197 -34.68 15.94 -5.29
N LYS A 198 -35.16 15.27 -4.23
CA LYS A 198 -36.58 15.32 -3.85
C LYS A 198 -36.89 16.53 -2.95
N SER A 199 -35.85 17.11 -2.33
CA SER A 199 -35.97 18.24 -1.41
C SER A 199 -34.67 19.03 -1.33
N ALA A 200 -34.74 20.32 -0.99
CA ALA A 200 -33.55 21.12 -0.67
C ALA A 200 -32.70 20.56 0.49
N LYS A 201 -33.22 19.57 1.24
CA LYS A 201 -32.53 18.90 2.36
C LYS A 201 -31.97 17.51 2.02
N THR A 202 -32.08 17.04 0.77
CA THR A 202 -31.58 15.72 0.39
C THR A 202 -30.06 15.65 0.59
N THR A 203 -29.62 14.64 1.35
CA THR A 203 -28.19 14.37 1.59
C THR A 203 -27.69 13.40 0.52
N PHE A 204 -26.74 13.82 -0.32
CA PHE A 204 -26.15 12.96 -1.34
C PHE A 204 -24.96 12.19 -0.80
N ILE A 205 -24.94 10.87 -1.01
CA ILE A 205 -23.84 9.99 -0.61
C ILE A 205 -23.22 9.44 -1.90
N GLY A 206 -21.99 9.84 -2.21
CA GLY A 206 -21.27 9.35 -3.37
C GLY A 206 -20.75 7.93 -3.11
N VAL A 207 -21.11 6.97 -3.95
CA VAL A 207 -20.70 5.57 -3.84
C VAL A 207 -19.83 5.23 -5.05
N HIS A 208 -18.54 5.01 -4.82
CA HIS A 208 -17.65 4.54 -5.87
C HIS A 208 -17.37 3.05 -5.73
N VAL A 209 -17.56 2.31 -6.82
CA VAL A 209 -17.31 0.87 -6.89
C VAL A 209 -16.28 0.59 -7.99
N ARG A 210 -15.12 0.04 -7.61
CA ARG A 210 -14.08 -0.39 -8.55
C ARG A 210 -14.12 -1.90 -8.71
N ARG A 211 -14.32 -2.39 -9.94
CA ARG A 211 -14.37 -3.83 -10.24
C ARG A 211 -13.47 -4.20 -11.40
N GLU A 212 -13.81 -3.85 -12.64
CA GLU A 212 -13.20 -4.39 -13.89
C GLU A 212 -11.85 -5.12 -13.75
N ASP A 213 -10.73 -4.41 -13.94
CA ASP A 213 -9.36 -4.89 -13.80
C ASP A 213 -9.05 -5.39 -12.38
N TYR A 214 -9.71 -4.80 -11.38
CA TYR A 214 -9.58 -5.17 -9.98
C TYR A 214 -10.19 -6.54 -9.62
N VAL A 215 -11.11 -7.11 -10.39
CA VAL A 215 -11.63 -8.47 -10.15
C VAL A 215 -10.51 -9.48 -10.25
N THR A 216 -9.68 -9.34 -11.29
CA THR A 216 -8.50 -10.17 -11.51
C THR A 216 -7.36 -9.71 -10.62
N LEU A 217 -7.05 -8.41 -10.58
CA LEU A 217 -5.89 -7.88 -9.86
C LEU A 217 -5.99 -8.13 -8.34
N MET A 218 -7.18 -7.94 -7.74
CA MET A 218 -7.37 -8.22 -6.32
C MET A 218 -7.22 -9.70 -6.01
N LYS A 219 -7.72 -10.59 -6.86
CA LYS A 219 -7.63 -12.02 -6.64
C LYS A 219 -6.22 -12.56 -6.89
N ASP A 220 -5.64 -12.20 -8.04
CA ASP A 220 -4.47 -12.87 -8.60
C ASP A 220 -3.15 -12.15 -8.30
N THR A 221 -3.20 -10.86 -7.94
CA THR A 221 -1.98 -10.07 -7.62
C THR A 221 -1.94 -9.63 -6.17
N TYR A 222 -3.05 -9.11 -5.64
CA TYR A 222 -3.07 -8.58 -4.27
C TYR A 222 -3.62 -9.55 -3.22
N GLU A 223 -4.26 -10.65 -3.63
CA GLU A 223 -5.11 -11.50 -2.77
C GLU A 223 -6.01 -10.72 -1.81
N GLY A 224 -6.46 -9.57 -2.27
CA GLY A 224 -7.38 -8.73 -1.54
C GLY A 224 -8.81 -9.17 -1.79
N VAL A 225 -9.69 -8.71 -0.93
CA VAL A 225 -11.13 -8.90 -1.09
C VAL A 225 -11.71 -7.65 -1.76
N LEU A 226 -12.60 -7.86 -2.72
CA LEU A 226 -13.42 -6.81 -3.28
C LEU A 226 -14.67 -6.59 -2.43
N ALA A 227 -15.17 -5.36 -2.40
CA ALA A 227 -16.44 -5.05 -1.76
C ALA A 227 -17.55 -5.94 -2.35
N ASN A 228 -18.26 -6.65 -1.48
CA ASN A 228 -19.42 -7.47 -1.81
C ASN A 228 -20.72 -6.72 -1.50
N SER A 229 -21.87 -7.31 -1.85
CA SER A 229 -23.20 -6.73 -1.59
C SER A 229 -23.44 -6.43 -0.10
N GLU A 230 -22.90 -7.26 0.78
CA GLU A 230 -23.02 -7.10 2.23
C GLU A 230 -22.35 -5.82 2.72
N PHE A 231 -21.13 -5.53 2.27
CA PHE A 231 -20.44 -4.27 2.57
C PHE A 231 -21.30 -3.06 2.19
N PHE A 232 -21.84 -3.04 0.96
CA PHE A 232 -22.67 -1.93 0.51
C PHE A 232 -23.96 -1.81 1.32
N THR A 233 -24.59 -2.94 1.67
CA THR A 233 -25.78 -2.96 2.52
C THR A 233 -25.49 -2.33 3.88
N GLN A 234 -24.40 -2.73 4.54
CA GLN A 234 -24.02 -2.17 5.84
C GLN A 234 -23.66 -0.68 5.74
N ALA A 235 -22.86 -0.29 4.73
CA ALA A 235 -22.43 1.09 4.52
C ALA A 235 -23.60 2.03 4.20
N MET A 236 -24.56 1.59 3.38
CA MET A 236 -25.77 2.36 3.08
C MET A 236 -26.69 2.46 4.28
N ASN A 237 -26.87 1.36 5.04
CA ASN A 237 -27.68 1.37 6.25
C ASN A 237 -27.13 2.29 7.34
N TYR A 238 -25.80 2.42 7.46
CA TYR A 238 -25.16 3.41 8.31
C TYR A 238 -25.65 4.84 8.00
N TYR A 239 -25.67 5.22 6.73
CA TYR A 239 -26.15 6.55 6.33
C TYR A 239 -27.67 6.70 6.42
N ARG A 240 -28.44 5.67 6.07
CA ARG A 240 -29.91 5.65 6.23
C ARG A 240 -30.34 5.84 7.69
N GLY A 241 -29.59 5.24 8.63
CA GLY A 241 -29.83 5.41 10.06
C GLY A 241 -29.52 6.83 10.57
N LYS A 242 -28.65 7.56 9.85
CA LYS A 242 -28.20 8.90 10.23
C LYS A 242 -29.00 10.02 9.56
N PHE A 243 -29.41 9.82 8.32
CA PHE A 243 -30.06 10.83 7.49
C PHE A 243 -31.43 10.35 7.04
N LYS A 244 -32.47 11.11 7.41
CA LYS A 244 -33.86 10.80 7.07
C LYS A 244 -34.13 10.88 5.55
N ASP A 245 -33.41 11.74 4.85
CA ASP A 245 -33.51 11.94 3.40
C ASP A 245 -32.11 11.86 2.78
N CYS A 246 -31.70 10.66 2.37
CA CYS A 246 -30.44 10.40 1.72
C CYS A 246 -30.62 9.75 0.34
N LEU A 247 -29.78 10.12 -0.62
CA LEU A 247 -29.73 9.51 -1.95
C LEU A 247 -28.30 9.04 -2.25
N PHE A 248 -28.17 7.76 -2.62
CA PHE A 248 -26.88 7.15 -2.97
C PHE A 248 -26.60 7.31 -4.46
N ILE A 249 -25.50 7.99 -4.79
CA ILE A 249 -25.06 8.27 -6.17
C ILE A 249 -23.95 7.28 -6.53
N VAL A 250 -24.28 6.24 -7.29
CA VAL A 250 -23.38 5.12 -7.59
C VAL A 250 -22.65 5.31 -8.92
N CYS A 251 -21.34 5.54 -8.85
CA CYS A 251 -20.43 5.50 -9.99
C CYS A 251 -19.59 4.22 -9.94
N SER A 252 -19.44 3.55 -11.08
CA SER A 252 -18.69 2.30 -11.17
C SER A 252 -18.18 2.07 -12.58
N ASP A 253 -17.04 1.39 -12.69
CA ASP A 253 -16.57 0.80 -13.95
C ASP A 253 -17.35 -0.49 -14.32
N ASP A 254 -18.16 -1.02 -13.40
CA ASP A 254 -19.05 -2.16 -13.61
C ASP A 254 -20.43 -1.87 -12.98
N LEU A 255 -21.22 -1.03 -13.66
CA LEU A 255 -22.58 -0.68 -13.22
C LEU A 255 -23.55 -1.86 -13.29
N ASN A 256 -23.30 -2.86 -14.15
CA ASN A 256 -24.14 -4.05 -14.25
C ASN A 256 -24.04 -4.87 -12.97
N TRP A 257 -22.83 -5.07 -12.44
CA TRP A 257 -22.67 -5.70 -11.14
C TRP A 257 -23.33 -4.87 -10.03
N CYS A 258 -23.20 -3.55 -10.06
CA CYS A 258 -23.82 -2.68 -9.06
C CYS A 258 -25.34 -2.82 -9.04
N LYS A 259 -26.00 -2.75 -10.20
CA LYS A 259 -27.46 -2.93 -10.34
C LYS A 259 -27.95 -4.30 -9.85
N LYS A 260 -27.11 -5.33 -9.96
CA LYS A 260 -27.43 -6.70 -9.49
C LYS A 260 -27.23 -6.87 -7.98
N ASN A 261 -26.29 -6.16 -7.37
CA ASN A 261 -25.80 -6.45 -6.02
C ASN A 261 -26.06 -5.34 -4.99
N ILE A 262 -26.43 -4.14 -5.42
CA ILE A 262 -26.82 -3.03 -4.55
C ILE A 262 -28.35 -2.97 -4.51
N ASP A 263 -28.90 -3.09 -3.32
CA ASP A 263 -30.34 -3.02 -3.10
C ASP A 263 -30.88 -1.60 -3.33
N ASN A 264 -31.77 -1.47 -4.31
CA ASN A 264 -32.50 -0.25 -4.65
C ASN A 264 -34.02 -0.40 -4.43
N SER A 265 -34.45 -1.35 -3.61
CA SER A 265 -35.88 -1.56 -3.29
C SER A 265 -36.54 -0.33 -2.65
N LEU A 266 -35.76 0.50 -1.96
CA LEU A 266 -36.22 1.74 -1.31
C LEU A 266 -36.28 2.96 -2.25
N GLY A 267 -35.81 2.83 -3.51
CA GLY A 267 -35.79 3.93 -4.47
C GLY A 267 -34.90 5.11 -4.05
N ASP A 268 -33.86 4.82 -3.27
CA ASP A 268 -32.87 5.75 -2.74
C ASP A 268 -31.47 5.57 -3.36
N VAL A 269 -31.36 4.80 -4.44
CA VAL A 269 -30.11 4.60 -5.19
C VAL A 269 -30.26 5.08 -6.63
N HIS A 270 -29.33 5.93 -7.05
CA HIS A 270 -29.17 6.37 -8.43
C HIS A 270 -27.86 5.83 -9.01
N PHE A 271 -27.96 4.97 -10.04
CA PHE A 271 -26.81 4.48 -10.78
C PHE A 271 -26.46 5.46 -11.91
N CYS A 272 -25.27 6.02 -11.87
CA CYS A 272 -24.82 7.10 -12.76
C CYS A 272 -24.58 6.63 -14.21
N TRP A 273 -24.18 7.58 -15.06
CA TRP A 273 -24.08 7.48 -16.51
C TRP A 273 -23.44 6.17 -16.99
N GLY A 274 -24.15 5.41 -17.82
CA GLY A 274 -23.60 4.27 -18.55
C GLY A 274 -23.37 4.61 -20.03
N GLY A 275 -22.39 3.96 -20.67
CA GLY A 275 -22.13 4.09 -22.10
C GLY A 275 -21.33 5.34 -22.50
N ASN A 276 -21.60 5.89 -23.69
CA ASN A 276 -20.79 6.95 -24.33
C ASN A 276 -20.83 8.33 -23.64
N THR A 277 -21.58 8.49 -22.55
CA THR A 277 -21.70 9.76 -21.81
C THR A 277 -20.86 9.81 -20.53
N SER A 278 -20.30 8.67 -20.09
CA SER A 278 -19.40 8.60 -18.93
C SER A 278 -18.01 9.13 -19.29
N SER A 279 -17.49 10.02 -18.45
CA SER A 279 -16.07 10.36 -18.44
C SER A 279 -15.57 10.30 -17.00
N PRO A 280 -14.33 9.84 -16.76
CA PRO A 280 -13.77 9.74 -15.41
C PRO A 280 -13.82 11.07 -14.64
N GLY A 281 -13.65 12.19 -15.35
CA GLY A 281 -13.74 13.52 -14.73
C GLY A 281 -15.15 13.91 -14.31
N ARG A 282 -16.19 13.53 -15.08
CA ARG A 282 -17.60 13.78 -14.70
C ARG A 282 -18.01 12.92 -13.51
N ASP A 283 -17.62 11.64 -13.49
CA ASP A 283 -17.91 10.75 -12.36
C ASP A 283 -17.20 11.24 -11.10
N MET A 284 -15.93 11.66 -11.21
CA MET A 284 -15.20 12.24 -10.09
C MET A 284 -15.90 13.52 -9.60
N ALA A 285 -16.22 14.45 -10.50
CA ALA A 285 -16.90 15.70 -10.15
C ALA A 285 -18.23 15.41 -9.43
N LEU A 286 -19.03 14.49 -9.95
CA LEU A 286 -20.31 14.08 -9.35
C LEU A 286 -20.14 13.56 -7.93
N LEU A 287 -19.17 12.66 -7.70
CA LEU A 287 -18.89 12.13 -6.37
C LEU A 287 -18.38 13.22 -5.41
N THR A 288 -17.57 14.18 -5.90
CA THR A 288 -17.04 15.28 -5.09
C THR A 288 -18.08 16.33 -4.70
N GLN A 289 -19.21 16.42 -5.43
CA GLN A 289 -20.33 17.28 -5.09
C GLN A 289 -21.33 16.63 -4.11
N CYS A 290 -21.14 15.36 -3.77
CA CYS A 290 -21.92 14.70 -2.72
C CYS A 290 -21.52 15.22 -1.33
N ASN A 291 -22.34 14.97 -0.31
CA ASN A 291 -22.06 15.37 1.07
C ASN A 291 -21.11 14.39 1.78
N HIS A 292 -21.25 13.10 1.49
CA HIS A 292 -20.51 12.00 2.12
C HIS A 292 -20.07 10.96 1.08
N SER A 293 -19.22 10.02 1.47
CA SER A 293 -18.69 9.01 0.54
C SER A 293 -18.75 7.59 1.09
N ILE A 294 -19.00 6.63 0.20
CA ILE A 294 -18.72 5.21 0.34
C ILE A 294 -17.71 4.85 -0.74
N ILE A 295 -16.55 4.32 -0.35
CA ILE A 295 -15.46 4.03 -1.30
C ILE A 295 -14.95 2.60 -1.19
N THR A 296 -14.53 2.05 -2.33
CA THR A 296 -13.79 0.79 -2.42
C THR A 296 -12.31 1.04 -2.66
N VAL A 297 -11.56 -0.02 -3.01
CA VAL A 297 -10.17 0.06 -3.44
C VAL A 297 -9.95 0.95 -4.67
N GLY A 298 -8.72 1.45 -4.82
CA GLY A 298 -8.27 2.22 -5.98
C GLY A 298 -8.10 3.72 -5.73
N THR A 299 -7.16 4.32 -6.46
CA THR A 299 -6.79 5.75 -6.34
C THR A 299 -7.91 6.69 -6.72
N PHE A 300 -8.76 6.32 -7.68
CA PHE A 300 -9.95 7.10 -8.05
C PHE A 300 -10.90 7.23 -6.87
N SER A 301 -11.21 6.11 -6.20
CA SER A 301 -12.07 6.07 -5.01
C SER A 301 -11.51 6.92 -3.88
N PHE A 302 -10.19 6.88 -3.67
CA PHE A 302 -9.53 7.73 -2.70
C PHE A 302 -9.72 9.22 -3.00
N TRP A 303 -9.47 9.64 -4.25
CA TRP A 303 -9.55 11.05 -4.64
C TRP A 303 -10.98 11.61 -4.57
N SER A 304 -11.98 10.80 -4.91
CA SER A 304 -13.38 11.24 -4.81
C SER A 304 -13.72 11.59 -3.36
N ALA A 305 -13.40 10.70 -2.40
CA ALA A 305 -13.64 10.96 -0.98
C ALA A 305 -12.77 12.09 -0.40
N TYR A 306 -11.48 12.13 -0.77
CA TYR A 306 -10.54 13.12 -0.23
C TYR A 306 -10.97 14.57 -0.55
N LEU A 307 -11.50 14.78 -1.76
CA LEU A 307 -11.99 16.06 -2.23
C LEU A 307 -13.39 16.40 -1.70
N THR A 308 -14.30 15.43 -1.55
CA THR A 308 -15.63 15.62 -0.92
C THR A 308 -15.52 16.22 0.48
N GLY A 309 -14.67 15.65 1.34
CA GLY A 309 -14.38 16.19 2.67
C GLY A 309 -15.46 15.99 3.75
N GLY A 310 -16.51 15.21 3.48
CA GLY A 310 -17.44 14.71 4.50
C GLY A 310 -17.01 13.36 5.08
N GLU A 311 -17.91 12.72 5.83
CA GLU A 311 -17.71 11.34 6.30
C GLU A 311 -17.46 10.36 5.15
N VAL A 312 -16.56 9.39 5.39
CA VAL A 312 -16.15 8.38 4.42
C VAL A 312 -16.28 7.01 5.06
N VAL A 313 -17.15 6.17 4.51
CA VAL A 313 -17.19 4.73 4.81
C VAL A 313 -16.37 4.03 3.73
N TYR A 314 -15.41 3.21 4.13
CA TYR A 314 -14.56 2.50 3.17
C TYR A 314 -14.44 1.04 3.52
N LEU A 315 -14.17 0.21 2.50
CA LEU A 315 -13.87 -1.19 2.73
C LEU A 315 -12.50 -1.29 3.42
N ASN A 316 -12.53 -1.51 4.73
CA ASN A 316 -11.32 -1.79 5.48
C ASN A 316 -10.88 -3.24 5.23
N ASN A 317 -10.05 -3.43 4.20
CA ASN A 317 -9.46 -4.73 3.87
C ASN A 317 -8.43 -5.23 4.89
N TYR A 318 -8.14 -4.46 5.96
CA TYR A 318 -7.33 -4.93 7.08
C TYR A 318 -8.12 -5.84 8.03
N VAL A 319 -8.84 -6.83 7.48
CA VAL A 319 -9.08 -8.04 8.25
C VAL A 319 -7.72 -8.73 8.33
N SER A 320 -7.03 -8.50 9.44
CA SER A 320 -5.79 -9.17 9.78
C SER A 320 -5.94 -10.68 9.54
N ARG A 321 -5.01 -11.29 8.80
CA ARG A 321 -5.07 -12.73 8.46
C ARG A 321 -4.83 -13.56 9.73
N LEU A 322 -5.29 -14.82 9.74
CA LEU A 322 -5.36 -15.68 10.94
C LEU A 322 -4.09 -15.64 11.82
N GLY A 323 -2.90 -15.83 11.25
CA GLY A 323 -1.64 -15.80 12.01
C GLY A 323 -1.34 -14.44 12.65
N ASN A 324 -1.71 -13.34 12.01
CA ASN A 324 -1.54 -12.00 12.59
C ASN A 324 -2.51 -11.76 13.74
N ASN A 325 -3.77 -12.21 13.62
CA ASN A 325 -4.75 -12.16 14.71
C ASN A 325 -4.26 -12.94 15.93
N MET A 326 -3.71 -14.14 15.72
CA MET A 326 -3.15 -14.95 16.80
C MET A 326 -1.96 -14.25 17.46
N GLY A 327 -1.08 -13.63 16.67
CA GLY A 327 0.04 -12.80 17.15
C GLY A 327 -0.41 -11.64 18.05
N GLN A 328 -1.39 -10.87 17.58
CA GLN A 328 -1.98 -9.76 18.34
C GLN A 328 -2.61 -10.23 19.65
N TYR A 329 -3.42 -11.29 19.59
CA TYR A 329 -4.08 -11.86 20.77
C TYR A 329 -3.08 -12.35 21.82
N ALA A 330 -2.10 -13.16 21.39
CA ALA A 330 -1.11 -13.74 22.28
C ALA A 330 -0.22 -12.69 22.92
N THR A 331 0.19 -11.67 22.15
CA THR A 331 1.03 -10.58 22.64
C THR A 331 0.27 -9.72 23.65
N LEU A 332 -0.99 -9.38 23.36
CA LEU A 332 -1.86 -8.64 24.28
C LEU A 332 -2.05 -9.39 25.59
N LEU A 333 -2.35 -10.69 25.52
CA LEU A 333 -2.52 -11.53 26.69
C LEU A 333 -1.24 -11.57 27.53
N ALA A 334 -0.09 -11.80 26.89
CA ALA A 334 1.19 -11.91 27.57
C ALA A 334 1.63 -10.61 28.24
N LEU A 335 1.53 -9.48 27.54
CA LEU A 335 1.88 -8.17 28.11
C LEU A 335 0.93 -7.76 29.23
N ALA A 336 -0.35 -8.11 29.13
CA ALA A 336 -1.29 -7.87 30.22
C ALA A 336 -0.93 -8.72 31.46
N ARG A 337 -0.55 -9.99 31.28
CA ARG A 337 -0.12 -10.87 32.38
C ARG A 337 1.12 -10.33 33.09
N ILE A 338 2.15 -9.94 32.35
CA ILE A 338 3.42 -9.50 32.95
C ILE A 338 3.30 -8.15 33.67
N ASN A 339 2.39 -7.28 33.22
CA ASN A 339 2.15 -5.97 33.83
C ASN A 339 0.98 -5.96 34.84
N GLY A 340 0.34 -7.10 35.09
CA GLY A 340 -0.81 -7.17 36.01
C GLY A 340 -2.08 -6.46 35.52
N PHE A 341 -2.24 -6.30 34.20
CA PHE A 341 -3.41 -5.68 33.57
C PHE A 341 -4.47 -6.70 33.14
N ALA A 342 -5.70 -6.22 32.97
CA ALA A 342 -6.77 -6.97 32.34
C ALA A 342 -6.72 -6.78 30.80
N PRO A 343 -6.57 -7.85 30.00
CA PRO A 343 -6.56 -7.75 28.55
C PRO A 343 -7.98 -7.67 27.99
N TYR A 344 -8.20 -6.80 27.01
CA TYR A 344 -9.46 -6.73 26.25
C TYR A 344 -9.19 -6.73 24.75
N GLN A 345 -9.82 -7.65 24.02
CA GLN A 345 -9.75 -7.69 22.56
C GLN A 345 -10.87 -6.85 21.91
N GLN A 346 -10.64 -6.41 20.68
CA GLN A 346 -11.67 -5.76 19.88
C GLN A 346 -12.70 -6.77 19.34
N GLU A 347 -13.93 -6.32 19.10
CA GLU A 347 -15.02 -7.12 18.51
C GLU A 347 -14.58 -7.84 17.22
N VAL A 348 -13.88 -7.13 16.34
CA VAL A 348 -13.39 -7.69 15.06
C VAL A 348 -12.41 -8.85 15.29
N LEU A 349 -11.48 -8.70 16.23
CA LEU A 349 -10.51 -9.77 16.54
C LEU A 349 -11.22 -11.01 17.10
N LYS A 350 -12.18 -10.80 18.02
CA LYS A 350 -13.03 -11.87 18.56
C LYS A 350 -13.78 -12.58 17.45
N GLU A 351 -14.41 -11.84 16.53
CA GLU A 351 -15.17 -12.40 15.41
C GLU A 351 -14.28 -13.28 14.52
N GLN A 352 -13.07 -12.82 14.18
CA GLN A 352 -12.16 -13.60 13.34
C GLN A 352 -11.64 -14.87 14.03
N LEU A 353 -11.20 -14.78 15.28
CA LEU A 353 -10.66 -15.93 16.01
C LEU A 353 -11.75 -16.94 16.39
N SER A 354 -12.96 -16.47 16.70
CA SER A 354 -14.07 -17.35 17.12
C SER A 354 -14.57 -18.28 16.01
N LYS A 355 -14.21 -18.01 14.74
CA LYS A 355 -14.44 -18.93 13.62
C LYS A 355 -13.74 -20.28 13.80
N TYR A 356 -12.64 -20.32 14.54
CA TYR A 356 -11.78 -21.50 14.66
C TYR A 356 -11.50 -21.93 16.09
N PHE A 357 -11.52 -20.98 17.04
CA PHE A 357 -11.17 -21.18 18.44
C PHE A 357 -12.31 -20.71 19.37
N ASN A 358 -12.14 -20.93 20.68
CA ASN A 358 -12.99 -20.35 21.73
C ASN A 358 -12.15 -19.45 22.67
N PRO A 359 -11.62 -18.31 22.19
CA PRO A 359 -10.74 -17.46 23.00
C PRO A 359 -11.49 -16.85 24.19
N SER A 360 -10.87 -16.87 25.37
CA SER A 360 -11.49 -16.46 26.63
C SER A 360 -11.42 -14.96 26.91
N MET A 361 -10.50 -14.23 26.27
CA MET A 361 -10.28 -12.80 26.53
C MET A 361 -11.57 -11.99 26.32
N PRO A 362 -11.94 -11.11 27.27
CA PRO A 362 -13.14 -10.30 27.16
C PRO A 362 -13.04 -9.29 26.00
N VAL A 363 -14.20 -8.88 25.50
CA VAL A 363 -14.31 -7.91 24.40
C VAL A 363 -14.52 -6.52 24.98
N ILE A 364 -13.78 -5.53 24.48
CA ILE A 364 -14.10 -4.12 24.73
C ILE A 364 -15.21 -3.68 23.77
N THR A 365 -16.31 -3.16 24.31
CA THR A 365 -17.42 -2.67 23.49
C THR A 365 -17.03 -1.36 22.79
N LYS A 366 -17.66 -1.08 21.65
CA LYS A 366 -17.45 0.17 20.92
C LYS A 366 -17.74 1.42 21.75
N GLU A 367 -18.71 1.36 22.66
CA GLU A 367 -19.10 2.48 23.53
C GLU A 367 -17.98 2.78 24.53
N VAL A 368 -17.44 1.75 25.19
CA VAL A 368 -16.33 1.90 26.14
C VAL A 368 -15.08 2.35 25.41
N TYR A 369 -14.77 1.75 24.25
CA TYR A 369 -13.59 2.09 23.46
C TYR A 369 -13.52 3.60 23.11
N LYS A 370 -14.67 4.23 22.83
CA LYS A 370 -14.75 5.67 22.49
C LYS A 370 -14.59 6.61 23.70
N GLN A 371 -14.79 6.12 24.91
CA GLN A 371 -14.72 6.93 26.14
C GLN A 371 -13.34 6.90 26.80
N VAL A 372 -12.49 5.95 26.42
CA VAL A 372 -11.16 5.76 26.98
C VAL A 372 -10.13 6.65 26.27
N ASN A 373 -9.28 7.33 27.04
CA ASN A 373 -8.11 8.02 26.51
C ASN A 373 -6.95 7.03 26.36
N TRP A 374 -6.69 6.59 25.13
CA TRP A 374 -5.72 5.54 24.84
C TRP A 374 -4.29 6.07 24.75
N SER A 375 -3.38 5.44 25.48
CA SER A 375 -1.94 5.54 25.22
C SER A 375 -1.56 4.54 24.13
N ILE A 376 -1.08 5.03 22.99
CA ILE A 376 -0.67 4.17 21.88
C ILE A 376 0.70 3.57 22.20
N LEU A 377 0.78 2.24 22.21
CA LEU A 377 2.03 1.49 22.38
C LEU A 377 2.40 0.80 21.06
N PRO A 378 3.32 1.38 20.26
CA PRO A 378 3.89 0.68 19.13
C PRO A 378 4.77 -0.47 19.62
N LEU A 379 4.62 -1.66 19.03
CA LEU A 379 5.38 -2.83 19.42
C LEU A 379 6.52 -3.12 18.44
N HIS A 380 7.68 -3.44 18.99
CA HIS A 380 8.78 -4.06 18.26
C HIS A 380 8.41 -5.47 17.79
N ASN A 381 9.20 -6.02 16.87
CA ASN A 381 9.09 -7.42 16.47
C ASN A 381 9.82 -8.38 17.44
N TRP A 382 10.23 -7.90 18.61
CA TRP A 382 10.78 -8.67 19.73
C TRP A 382 10.32 -8.07 21.07
N MET A 383 10.37 -8.84 22.15
CA MET A 383 10.13 -8.36 23.50
C MET A 383 11.35 -7.55 23.98
N SER A 384 11.20 -6.23 24.12
CA SER A 384 12.21 -5.34 24.71
C SER A 384 12.00 -5.18 26.22
N HIS A 385 13.00 -4.61 26.91
CA HIS A 385 12.93 -4.39 28.35
C HIS A 385 11.85 -3.37 28.76
N GLU A 386 11.48 -2.45 27.87
CA GLU A 386 10.48 -1.40 28.15
C GLU A 386 9.07 -1.96 28.34
N TYR A 387 8.78 -3.17 27.84
CA TYR A 387 7.45 -3.77 27.93
C TYR A 387 7.19 -4.51 29.25
N PHE A 388 8.19 -4.62 30.12
CA PHE A 388 8.05 -5.26 31.44
C PHE A 388 7.39 -4.35 32.47
N GLN A 389 7.38 -3.04 32.24
CA GLN A 389 6.80 -2.04 33.14
C GLN A 389 6.12 -0.96 32.30
N LEU A 390 4.81 -1.10 32.12
CA LEU A 390 3.99 -0.13 31.40
C LEU A 390 3.35 0.86 32.39
N ASP A 391 3.63 2.15 32.20
CA ASP A 391 3.20 3.23 33.12
C ASP A 391 1.76 3.73 32.89
N CYS A 392 1.10 3.31 31.80
CA CYS A 392 -0.21 3.81 31.41
C CYS A 392 -1.35 2.84 31.76
N ASN A 393 -2.38 3.36 32.45
CA ASN A 393 -3.58 2.60 32.84
C ASN A 393 -4.42 2.08 31.65
N PHE A 394 -4.39 2.76 30.49
CA PHE A 394 -5.13 2.36 29.29
C PHE A 394 -4.23 2.41 28.05
N THR A 395 -3.78 1.23 27.63
CA THR A 395 -2.81 1.08 26.55
C THR A 395 -3.45 0.40 25.34
N LEU A 396 -3.29 1.00 24.16
CA LEU A 396 -3.69 0.42 22.87
C LEU A 396 -2.45 0.00 22.10
N MET A 397 -2.28 -1.31 21.93
CA MET A 397 -1.17 -1.87 21.16
C MET A 397 -1.38 -1.67 19.67
N TYR A 398 -0.34 -1.25 18.97
CA TYR A 398 -0.35 -1.04 17.53
C TYR A 398 0.69 -1.91 16.82
N GLY A 399 0.29 -2.51 15.69
CA GLY A 399 1.15 -3.35 14.85
C GLY A 399 0.66 -4.81 14.73
N TYR A 400 1.51 -5.64 14.11
CA TYR A 400 1.30 -7.09 13.94
C TYR A 400 2.41 -7.88 14.65
N PRO A 401 2.46 -7.83 15.99
CA PRO A 401 3.50 -8.54 16.73
C PRO A 401 3.35 -10.05 16.51
N ASN A 402 4.44 -10.69 16.08
CA ASN A 402 4.52 -12.15 15.92
C ASN A 402 5.91 -12.63 16.35
N SER A 403 6.19 -12.51 17.64
CA SER A 403 7.42 -13.00 18.24
C SER A 403 7.11 -13.83 19.47
N TRP A 404 7.68 -15.04 19.50
CA TRP A 404 7.54 -15.94 20.64
C TRP A 404 8.05 -15.31 21.95
N THR A 405 9.00 -14.38 21.86
CA THR A 405 9.61 -13.73 23.04
C THR A 405 8.58 -12.96 23.88
N PHE A 406 7.47 -12.51 23.29
CA PHE A 406 6.38 -11.89 24.05
C PHE A 406 5.63 -12.91 24.91
N PHE A 407 5.21 -14.04 24.34
CA PHE A 407 4.17 -14.89 24.94
C PHE A 407 4.63 -16.29 25.35
N HIS A 408 5.90 -16.62 25.15
CA HIS A 408 6.40 -17.97 25.47
C HIS A 408 6.41 -18.27 26.97
N HIS A 409 6.54 -17.25 27.82
CA HIS A 409 6.45 -17.40 29.27
C HIS A 409 5.05 -17.84 29.75
N ILE A 410 3.99 -17.62 28.96
CA ILE A 410 2.63 -18.12 29.19
C ILE A 410 2.19 -19.17 28.16
N ARG A 411 3.14 -19.94 27.60
CA ARG A 411 2.88 -20.85 26.48
C ARG A 411 1.70 -21.80 26.69
N ASP A 412 1.54 -22.35 27.89
CA ASP A 412 0.44 -23.28 28.17
C ASP A 412 -0.93 -22.59 28.16
N GLU A 413 -1.00 -21.32 28.55
CA GLU A 413 -2.20 -20.50 28.41
C GLU A 413 -2.48 -20.22 26.93
N ILE A 414 -1.48 -19.81 26.16
CA ILE A 414 -1.61 -19.61 24.70
C ILE A 414 -2.14 -20.87 24.00
N LYS A 415 -1.64 -22.05 24.38
CA LYS A 415 -2.11 -23.33 23.83
C LYS A 415 -3.58 -23.62 24.18
N ARG A 416 -4.05 -23.23 25.36
CA ARG A 416 -5.47 -23.35 25.74
C ARG A 416 -6.35 -22.40 24.93
N GLU A 417 -5.90 -21.16 24.75
CA GLU A 417 -6.62 -20.13 24.00
C GLU A 417 -6.79 -20.48 22.50
N PHE A 418 -5.81 -21.19 21.92
CA PHE A 418 -5.84 -21.63 20.52
C PHE A 418 -6.18 -23.12 20.35
N GLN A 419 -7.01 -23.67 21.24
CA GLN A 419 -7.65 -24.95 20.98
C GLN A 419 -8.72 -24.79 19.90
N PHE A 420 -8.52 -25.49 18.78
CA PHE A 420 -9.49 -25.54 17.70
C PHE A 420 -10.81 -26.16 18.17
N ARG A 421 -11.91 -25.69 17.59
CA ARG A 421 -13.23 -26.31 17.77
C ARG A 421 -13.20 -27.78 17.34
N SER A 422 -13.98 -28.61 18.03
CA SER A 422 -13.93 -30.07 17.91
C SER A 422 -14.24 -30.57 16.50
N GLU A 423 -15.14 -29.90 15.78
CA GLU A 423 -15.47 -30.23 14.40
C GLU A 423 -14.31 -30.00 13.43
N ILE A 424 -13.46 -29.00 13.70
CA ILE A 424 -12.29 -28.69 12.87
C ILE A 424 -11.18 -29.71 13.13
N ILE A 425 -10.92 -30.02 14.40
CA ILE A 425 -9.95 -31.06 14.79
C ILE A 425 -10.36 -32.42 14.25
N ARG A 426 -11.62 -32.81 14.39
CA ARG A 426 -12.11 -34.10 13.90
C ARG A 426 -11.88 -34.23 12.39
N ALA A 427 -12.20 -33.20 11.61
CA ALA A 427 -11.98 -33.22 10.16
C ALA A 427 -10.49 -33.37 9.80
N ALA A 428 -9.59 -32.69 10.54
CA ALA A 428 -8.15 -32.83 10.36
C ALA A 428 -7.66 -34.26 10.69
N GLN A 429 -8.15 -34.85 11.79
CA GLN A 429 -7.81 -36.20 12.21
C GLN A 429 -8.34 -37.27 11.25
N GLU A 430 -9.57 -37.12 10.74
CA GLU A 430 -10.14 -37.99 9.71
C GLU A 430 -9.30 -37.95 8.43
N GLN A 431 -8.86 -36.76 8.01
CA GLN A 431 -8.00 -36.61 6.84
C GLN A 431 -6.64 -37.29 7.05
N LEU A 432 -5.94 -37.03 8.16
CA LEU A 432 -4.66 -37.71 8.44
C LEU A 432 -4.83 -39.23 8.58
N GLY A 433 -5.93 -39.67 9.20
CA GLY A 433 -6.29 -41.09 9.33
C GLY A 433 -6.46 -41.78 7.99
N SER A 434 -7.11 -41.14 7.01
CA SER A 434 -7.28 -41.70 5.67
C SER A 434 -5.98 -41.76 4.85
N LEU A 435 -4.97 -40.95 5.21
CA LEU A 435 -3.65 -40.94 4.58
C LEU A 435 -2.64 -41.87 5.27
N LYS A 436 -2.99 -42.41 6.44
CA LYS A 436 -2.11 -43.23 7.27
C LYS A 436 -1.78 -44.54 6.54
N LYS A 437 -0.49 -44.76 6.25
CA LYS A 437 -0.01 -45.98 5.58
C LYS A 437 0.28 -47.13 6.57
N SER A 438 0.61 -46.80 7.82
CA SER A 438 0.84 -47.76 8.91
C SER A 438 0.70 -47.07 10.27
N ASP A 439 0.66 -47.83 11.36
CA ASP A 439 0.59 -47.26 12.71
C ASP A 439 1.78 -46.37 13.09
N ASN A 440 2.90 -46.55 12.40
CA ASN A 440 4.18 -45.91 12.66
C ASN A 440 4.42 -44.70 11.73
N THR A 441 3.41 -44.27 10.97
CA THR A 441 3.54 -43.12 10.05
C THR A 441 3.77 -41.83 10.82
N THR A 442 4.88 -41.15 10.53
CA THR A 442 5.21 -39.83 11.06
C THR A 442 4.72 -38.77 10.08
N PHE A 443 3.79 -37.91 10.49
CA PHE A 443 3.29 -36.82 9.65
C PHE A 443 4.14 -35.56 9.84
N ILE A 444 4.55 -34.93 8.73
CA ILE A 444 5.28 -33.66 8.74
C ILE A 444 4.46 -32.63 7.99
N GLY A 445 3.97 -31.62 8.71
CA GLY A 445 3.23 -30.51 8.11
C GLY A 445 4.17 -29.58 7.36
N VAL A 446 3.91 -29.31 6.09
CA VAL A 446 4.72 -28.41 5.25
C VAL A 446 3.85 -27.22 4.88
N HIS A 447 4.20 -26.04 5.42
CA HIS A 447 3.53 -24.79 5.07
C HIS A 447 4.38 -23.96 4.11
N VAL A 448 3.80 -23.62 2.96
CA VAL A 448 4.45 -22.87 1.88
C VAL A 448 3.69 -21.56 1.61
N ARG A 449 4.29 -20.42 1.97
CA ARG A 449 3.77 -19.06 1.75
C ARG A 449 4.38 -18.46 0.49
N ARG A 450 3.56 -18.14 -0.52
CA ARG A 450 4.03 -17.59 -1.80
C ARG A 450 3.21 -16.38 -2.21
N THR A 451 2.38 -16.48 -3.24
CA THR A 451 1.22 -15.61 -3.42
C THR A 451 1.62 -14.12 -3.26
N ASP A 452 1.01 -13.30 -2.40
CA ASP A 452 1.36 -11.90 -2.11
C ASP A 452 2.83 -11.73 -1.71
N TYR A 453 3.39 -12.67 -0.94
CA TYR A 453 4.80 -12.68 -0.56
C TYR A 453 5.78 -12.80 -1.74
N VAL A 454 5.37 -13.25 -2.93
CA VAL A 454 6.21 -13.17 -4.14
C VAL A 454 6.53 -11.71 -4.46
N VAL A 455 5.53 -10.84 -4.38
CA VAL A 455 5.67 -9.40 -4.64
C VAL A 455 6.31 -8.71 -3.44
N LEU A 456 5.83 -8.98 -2.21
CA LEU A 456 6.37 -8.33 -1.01
C LEU A 456 7.86 -8.64 -0.81
N MET A 457 8.29 -9.89 -1.00
CA MET A 457 9.70 -10.26 -0.83
C MET A 457 10.61 -9.52 -1.81
N TYR A 458 10.19 -9.41 -3.07
CA TYR A 458 10.99 -8.73 -4.08
C TYR A 458 11.06 -7.22 -3.88
N TYR A 459 9.89 -6.57 -3.84
CA TYR A 459 9.79 -5.13 -3.96
C TYR A 459 9.93 -4.41 -2.63
N LEU A 460 9.41 -4.98 -1.54
CA LEU A 460 9.39 -4.31 -0.24
C LEU A 460 10.54 -4.78 0.65
N TYR A 461 10.74 -6.10 0.72
CA TYR A 461 11.65 -6.66 1.72
C TYR A 461 13.05 -6.89 1.16
N ASN A 462 13.23 -6.82 -0.17
CA ASN A 462 14.49 -7.13 -0.82
C ASN A 462 15.04 -8.50 -0.35
N GLY A 463 14.18 -9.50 -0.44
CA GLY A 463 14.39 -10.87 0.01
C GLY A 463 14.05 -11.91 -1.06
N VAL A 464 14.08 -13.17 -0.65
CA VAL A 464 13.83 -14.34 -1.48
C VAL A 464 12.83 -15.28 -0.81
N LEU A 465 12.16 -16.10 -1.60
CA LEU A 465 11.28 -17.16 -1.11
C LEU A 465 12.00 -18.50 -1.09
N ALA A 466 11.43 -19.47 -0.37
CA ALA A 466 11.86 -20.85 -0.43
C ALA A 466 11.76 -21.37 -1.88
N ASN A 467 12.86 -21.89 -2.39
CA ASN A 467 12.97 -22.56 -3.69
C ASN A 467 12.83 -24.09 -3.52
N SER A 468 12.87 -24.83 -4.63
CA SER A 468 12.81 -26.30 -4.61
C SER A 468 13.92 -26.91 -3.76
N GLU A 469 15.13 -26.34 -3.81
CA GLU A 469 16.30 -26.83 -3.07
C GLU A 469 16.10 -26.78 -1.55
N PHE A 470 15.51 -25.69 -1.03
CA PHE A 470 15.10 -25.63 0.37
C PHE A 470 14.20 -26.80 0.76
N PHE A 471 13.17 -27.10 -0.04
CA PHE A 471 12.25 -28.19 0.25
C PHE A 471 12.93 -29.55 0.18
N THR A 472 13.82 -29.76 -0.80
CA THR A 472 14.65 -30.97 -0.90
C THR A 472 15.45 -31.18 0.38
N GLN A 473 16.17 -30.16 0.85
CA GLN A 473 16.98 -30.25 2.06
C GLN A 473 16.13 -30.49 3.31
N ALA A 474 15.03 -29.73 3.47
CA ALA A 474 14.13 -29.82 4.62
C ALA A 474 13.43 -31.19 4.71
N MET A 475 12.95 -31.73 3.58
CA MET A 475 12.31 -33.04 3.55
C MET A 475 13.33 -34.16 3.77
N ASN A 476 14.53 -34.05 3.19
CA ASN A 476 15.58 -35.04 3.39
C ASN A 476 16.08 -35.11 4.84
N TYR A 477 16.01 -34.00 5.59
CA TYR A 477 16.23 -34.01 7.04
C TYR A 477 15.32 -35.02 7.74
N PHE A 478 14.01 -34.96 7.48
CA PHE A 478 13.03 -35.85 8.09
C PHE A 478 13.10 -37.28 7.52
N ARG A 479 13.32 -37.45 6.21
CA ARG A 479 13.47 -38.78 5.58
C ARG A 479 14.64 -39.58 6.15
N ARG A 480 15.75 -38.92 6.50
CA ARG A 480 16.91 -39.59 7.16
C ARG A 480 16.59 -40.04 8.58
N LYS A 481 15.67 -39.36 9.25
CA LYS A 481 15.33 -39.59 10.65
C LYS A 481 14.18 -40.58 10.84
N PHE A 482 13.20 -40.54 9.95
CA PHE A 482 11.98 -41.33 10.04
C PHE A 482 11.83 -42.23 8.82
N LYS A 483 11.82 -43.54 9.05
CA LYS A 483 11.67 -44.55 7.99
C LYS A 483 10.32 -44.46 7.26
N ASN A 484 9.27 -44.00 7.93
CA ASN A 484 7.94 -43.84 7.37
C ASN A 484 7.37 -42.44 7.63
N CYS A 485 7.88 -41.45 6.91
CA CYS A 485 7.36 -40.09 6.94
C CYS A 485 6.34 -39.83 5.81
N LEU A 486 5.33 -39.01 6.09
CA LEU A 486 4.41 -38.45 5.10
C LEU A 486 4.35 -36.94 5.25
N PHE A 487 4.60 -36.21 4.15
CA PHE A 487 4.61 -34.75 4.12
C PHE A 487 3.24 -34.22 3.71
N ILE A 488 2.62 -33.41 4.57
CA ILE A 488 1.29 -32.83 4.38
C ILE A 488 1.46 -31.36 3.96
N VAL A 489 1.35 -31.08 2.66
CA VAL A 489 1.63 -29.76 2.09
C VAL A 489 0.36 -28.91 2.05
N CYS A 490 0.39 -27.80 2.79
CA CYS A 490 -0.60 -26.72 2.73
C CYS A 490 0.07 -25.46 2.18
N SER A 491 -0.60 -24.78 1.25
CA SER A 491 -0.06 -23.60 0.59
C SER A 491 -1.16 -22.74 0.01
N ASP A 492 -0.90 -21.43 -0.05
CA ASP A 492 -1.67 -20.48 -0.86
C ASP A 492 -1.35 -20.58 -2.37
N ASP A 493 -0.32 -21.34 -2.75
CA ASP A 493 0.06 -21.64 -4.13
C ASP A 493 0.44 -23.13 -4.29
N LEU A 494 -0.58 -24.00 -4.19
CA LEU A 494 -0.40 -25.44 -4.41
C LEU A 494 0.05 -25.78 -5.83
N LYS A 495 -0.22 -24.93 -6.83
CA LYS A 495 0.25 -25.15 -8.21
C LYS A 495 1.78 -25.07 -8.26
N TRP A 496 2.36 -24.05 -7.63
CA TRP A 496 3.81 -23.96 -7.51
C TRP A 496 4.38 -25.13 -6.71
N CYS A 497 3.73 -25.53 -5.61
CA CYS A 497 4.19 -26.66 -4.80
C CYS A 497 4.25 -27.96 -5.61
N LYS A 498 3.20 -28.29 -6.38
CA LYS A 498 3.15 -29.49 -7.24
C LYS A 498 4.22 -29.49 -8.33
N LYS A 499 4.69 -28.31 -8.76
CA LYS A 499 5.76 -28.17 -9.76
C LYS A 499 7.17 -28.27 -9.15
N ASN A 500 7.36 -27.83 -7.90
CA ASN A 500 8.69 -27.61 -7.32
C ASN A 500 9.05 -28.52 -6.15
N ILE A 501 8.08 -29.22 -5.56
CA ILE A 501 8.30 -30.20 -4.49
C ILE A 501 8.35 -31.60 -5.11
N ASP A 502 9.47 -32.28 -4.91
CA ASP A 502 9.66 -33.65 -5.39
C ASP A 502 8.77 -34.64 -4.64
N ASN A 503 7.86 -35.28 -5.39
CA ASN A 503 6.97 -36.36 -4.92
C ASN A 503 7.27 -37.69 -5.64
N SER A 504 8.47 -37.88 -6.17
CA SER A 504 8.89 -39.13 -6.83
C SER A 504 8.80 -40.35 -5.91
N LEU A 505 8.95 -40.15 -4.59
CA LEU A 505 8.86 -41.21 -3.58
C LEU A 505 7.42 -41.51 -3.11
N GLY A 506 6.42 -40.77 -3.58
CA GLY A 506 5.02 -40.94 -3.18
C GLY A 506 4.76 -40.67 -1.69
N ASP A 507 5.62 -39.87 -1.06
CA ASP A 507 5.58 -39.49 0.36
C ASP A 507 5.05 -38.05 0.59
N VAL A 508 4.50 -37.42 -0.45
CA VAL A 508 3.91 -36.07 -0.36
C VAL A 508 2.41 -36.09 -0.65
N HIS A 509 1.64 -35.50 0.24
CA HIS A 509 0.23 -35.22 0.06
C HIS A 509 0.00 -33.71 -0.06
N PHE A 510 -0.48 -33.26 -1.23
CA PHE A 510 -0.90 -31.87 -1.44
C PHE A 510 -2.36 -31.71 -1.05
N CYS A 511 -2.64 -30.86 -0.07
CA CYS A 511 -3.97 -30.77 0.52
C CYS A 511 -5.02 -30.20 -0.46
N TRP A 512 -6.28 -30.59 -0.25
CA TRP A 512 -7.50 -29.99 -0.79
C TRP A 512 -7.73 -29.94 -2.30
N ASN A 513 -6.79 -30.36 -3.16
CA ASN A 513 -6.96 -30.63 -4.60
C ASN A 513 -7.96 -29.71 -5.36
N GLY A 514 -7.96 -28.41 -5.08
CA GLY A 514 -8.80 -27.42 -5.78
C GLY A 514 -10.15 -27.06 -5.12
N ASN A 515 -10.51 -27.63 -3.98
CA ASN A 515 -11.63 -27.14 -3.16
C ASN A 515 -11.18 -25.97 -2.29
N SER A 516 -12.03 -24.96 -2.14
CA SER A 516 -11.80 -23.85 -1.21
C SER A 516 -11.77 -24.36 0.24
N THR A 517 -10.59 -24.36 0.84
CA THR A 517 -10.40 -24.60 2.29
C THR A 517 -10.42 -23.27 3.05
N THR A 518 -10.58 -23.34 4.38
CA THR A 518 -10.45 -22.17 5.24
C THR A 518 -9.08 -22.19 5.92
N PRO A 519 -8.46 -21.04 6.22
CA PRO A 519 -7.17 -20.99 6.91
C PRO A 519 -7.14 -21.79 8.22
N GLY A 520 -8.25 -21.83 8.96
CA GLY A 520 -8.34 -22.62 10.19
C GLY A 520 -8.33 -24.13 9.97
N ARG A 521 -8.88 -24.64 8.85
CA ARG A 521 -8.80 -26.08 8.51
C ARG A 521 -7.38 -26.49 8.16
N ASP A 522 -6.68 -25.67 7.38
CA ASP A 522 -5.28 -25.92 7.01
C ASP A 522 -4.39 -25.90 8.26
N MET A 523 -4.55 -24.89 9.11
CA MET A 523 -3.77 -24.80 10.34
C MET A 523 -4.06 -25.98 11.26
N ALA A 524 -5.33 -26.35 11.45
CA ALA A 524 -5.70 -27.52 12.26
C ALA A 524 -5.01 -28.79 11.73
N LEU A 525 -5.05 -29.05 10.43
CA LEU A 525 -4.37 -30.18 9.80
C LEU A 525 -2.85 -30.18 10.06
N LEU A 526 -2.20 -29.03 9.90
CA LEU A 526 -0.76 -28.87 10.19
C LEU A 526 -0.46 -29.09 11.68
N THR A 527 -1.31 -28.61 12.59
CA THR A 527 -1.13 -28.81 14.04
C THR A 527 -1.32 -30.24 14.52
N GLN A 528 -2.01 -31.09 13.73
CA GLN A 528 -2.16 -32.52 14.02
C GLN A 528 -0.99 -33.37 13.48
N CYS A 529 -0.06 -32.78 12.73
CA CYS A 529 1.18 -33.46 12.33
C CYS A 529 2.14 -33.63 13.52
N ASN A 530 3.18 -34.44 13.38
CA ASN A 530 4.21 -34.63 14.42
C ASN A 530 5.29 -33.54 14.37
N HIS A 531 5.67 -33.11 13.16
CA HIS A 531 6.74 -32.14 12.91
C HIS A 531 6.33 -31.11 11.87
N SER A 532 7.15 -30.08 11.67
CA SER A 532 6.84 -29.00 10.74
C SER A 532 8.02 -28.57 9.86
N ILE A 533 7.71 -28.25 8.61
CA ILE A 533 8.56 -27.46 7.71
C ILE A 533 7.79 -26.17 7.40
N ILE A 534 8.41 -25.02 7.65
CA ILE A 534 7.76 -23.73 7.43
C ILE A 534 8.63 -22.77 6.63
N THR A 535 7.97 -21.92 5.84
CA THR A 535 8.62 -20.79 5.15
C THR A 535 8.41 -19.48 5.93
N VAL A 536 8.43 -18.35 5.23
CA VAL A 536 8.11 -17.03 5.76
C VAL A 536 6.63 -16.90 6.18
N GLY A 537 6.36 -15.93 7.06
CA GLY A 537 5.01 -15.52 7.46
C GLY A 537 4.52 -16.08 8.81
N THR A 538 3.48 -15.45 9.35
CA THR A 538 2.96 -15.74 10.70
C THR A 538 2.14 -17.03 10.76
N PHE A 539 1.48 -17.42 9.66
CA PHE A 539 0.66 -18.64 9.60
C PHE A 539 1.50 -19.91 9.83
N GLY A 540 2.64 -20.03 9.12
CA GLY A 540 3.57 -21.15 9.30
C GLY A 540 4.13 -21.19 10.71
N PHE A 541 4.56 -20.03 11.23
CA PHE A 541 5.03 -19.91 12.61
C PHE A 541 4.00 -20.44 13.63
N TRP A 542 2.74 -19.99 13.56
CA TRP A 542 1.71 -20.43 14.51
C TRP A 542 1.38 -21.92 14.38
N SER A 543 1.34 -22.44 13.15
CA SER A 543 1.15 -23.87 12.90
C SER A 543 2.22 -24.68 13.64
N ALA A 544 3.50 -24.36 13.40
CA ALA A 544 4.63 -25.07 14.00
C ALA A 544 4.73 -24.87 15.53
N TYR A 545 4.46 -23.65 16.02
CA TYR A 545 4.49 -23.33 17.45
C TYR A 545 3.47 -24.15 18.26
N LEU A 546 2.28 -24.36 17.69
CA LEU A 546 1.22 -25.17 18.30
C LEU A 546 1.50 -26.68 18.16
N THR A 547 2.01 -27.15 17.02
CA THR A 547 2.43 -28.55 16.81
C THR A 547 3.43 -29.02 17.88
N GLY A 548 4.48 -28.24 18.12
CA GLY A 548 5.42 -28.48 19.22
C GLY A 548 6.45 -29.60 19.03
N GLY A 549 6.54 -30.21 17.83
CA GLY A 549 7.65 -31.09 17.45
C GLY A 549 8.83 -30.34 16.84
N GLU A 550 9.75 -31.07 16.19
CA GLU A 550 10.85 -30.47 15.40
C GLU A 550 10.34 -29.60 14.25
N VAL A 551 10.98 -28.45 14.08
CA VAL A 551 10.62 -27.45 13.07
C VAL A 551 11.84 -27.12 12.25
N VAL A 552 11.76 -27.34 10.94
CA VAL A 552 12.73 -26.84 9.96
C VAL A 552 12.15 -25.58 9.32
N TYR A 553 12.92 -24.50 9.24
CA TYR A 553 12.43 -23.22 8.71
C TYR A 553 13.40 -22.54 7.74
N LEU A 554 12.85 -21.73 6.83
CA LEU A 554 13.63 -20.89 5.92
C LEU A 554 14.29 -19.73 6.69
N ASN A 555 15.62 -19.71 6.71
CA ASN A 555 16.42 -18.68 7.35
C ASN A 555 17.11 -17.77 6.31
N ASN A 556 17.65 -16.63 6.75
CA ASN A 556 18.47 -15.74 5.92
C ASN A 556 17.84 -15.34 4.56
N TYR A 557 16.52 -15.22 4.52
CA TYR A 557 15.76 -14.92 3.30
C TYR A 557 15.77 -13.44 2.88
N LEU A 558 16.57 -12.59 3.53
CA LEU A 558 16.76 -11.19 3.15
C LEU A 558 18.15 -10.97 2.55
N ARG A 559 18.22 -10.21 1.45
CA ARG A 559 19.50 -9.81 0.84
C ARG A 559 20.22 -8.81 1.75
N ASN A 560 21.55 -8.75 1.64
CA ASN A 560 22.39 -7.85 2.46
C ASN A 560 21.99 -6.37 2.34
N SER A 561 21.50 -5.94 1.18
CA SER A 561 21.03 -4.57 0.93
C SER A 561 19.64 -4.27 1.49
N SER A 562 18.96 -5.25 2.12
CA SER A 562 17.64 -5.02 2.70
C SER A 562 17.73 -4.14 3.94
N ILE A 563 16.98 -3.04 3.94
CA ILE A 563 16.88 -2.13 5.09
C ILE A 563 16.29 -2.83 6.32
N LEU A 564 15.47 -3.88 6.11
CA LEU A 564 14.82 -4.63 7.18
C LEU A 564 15.82 -5.39 8.04
N ARG A 565 17.02 -5.72 7.54
CA ARG A 565 18.06 -6.35 8.38
C ARG A 565 18.52 -5.44 9.53
N LYS A 566 18.36 -4.12 9.41
CA LYS A 566 18.69 -3.17 10.49
C LYS A 566 17.59 -3.05 11.54
N ASN A 567 16.34 -3.28 11.15
CA ASN A 567 15.16 -2.95 11.96
C ASN A 567 14.34 -4.18 12.41
N PHE A 568 14.69 -5.38 11.95
CA PHE A 568 13.96 -6.61 12.24
C PHE A 568 14.84 -7.62 12.98
N TYR A 569 14.45 -7.97 14.20
CA TYR A 569 15.16 -8.95 15.02
C TYR A 569 14.75 -10.40 14.70
N PHE A 570 15.43 -11.04 13.74
CA PHE A 570 15.08 -12.39 13.26
C PHE A 570 15.16 -13.48 14.33
N ASN A 571 16.10 -13.37 15.27
CA ASN A 571 16.24 -14.30 16.39
C ASN A 571 15.02 -14.29 17.33
N ALA A 572 14.18 -13.24 17.28
CA ALA A 572 12.95 -13.19 18.04
C ALA A 572 11.76 -13.80 17.29
N THR A 573 11.90 -14.11 16.00
CA THR A 573 10.82 -14.69 15.18
C THR A 573 10.75 -16.19 15.34
N TYR A 574 11.89 -16.88 15.26
CA TYR A 574 11.98 -18.33 15.35
C TYR A 574 12.64 -18.74 16.68
N ARG A 575 12.27 -19.91 17.19
CA ARG A 575 12.82 -20.40 18.47
C ARG A 575 14.23 -20.96 18.26
N SER A 576 15.07 -20.88 19.29
CA SER A 576 16.48 -21.29 19.19
C SER A 576 16.68 -22.78 18.92
N GLU A 577 15.73 -23.63 19.29
CA GLU A 577 15.80 -25.07 18.99
C GLU A 577 15.25 -25.44 17.60
N TRP A 578 14.70 -24.48 16.85
CA TRP A 578 14.25 -24.73 15.48
C TRP A 578 15.46 -24.78 14.54
N ILE A 579 15.34 -25.58 13.49
CA ILE A 579 16.45 -25.91 12.61
C ILE A 579 16.42 -24.98 11.39
N PRO A 580 17.39 -24.06 11.24
CA PRO A 580 17.45 -23.17 10.09
C PRO A 580 17.98 -23.89 8.85
N ILE A 581 17.42 -23.57 7.69
CA ILE A 581 18.05 -23.78 6.39
C ILE A 581 18.08 -22.43 5.68
N ASP A 582 19.28 -21.99 5.32
CA ASP A 582 19.48 -20.68 4.69
C ASP A 582 18.90 -20.65 3.27
N ALA A 583 18.24 -19.54 2.96
CA ALA A 583 17.75 -19.28 1.62
C ALA A 583 18.92 -19.01 0.66
N ASP A 584 18.79 -19.45 -0.59
CA ASP A 584 19.69 -19.04 -1.65
C ASP A 584 19.35 -17.60 -2.09
N VAL A 585 20.02 -16.63 -1.46
CA VAL A 585 19.87 -15.21 -1.77
C VAL A 585 20.46 -14.81 -3.11
N ASN A 586 21.23 -15.66 -3.78
CA ASN A 586 21.78 -15.37 -5.11
C ASN A 586 20.85 -15.86 -6.23
N CYS A 587 19.88 -16.71 -5.91
CA CYS A 587 18.85 -17.15 -6.84
C CYS A 587 18.00 -15.95 -7.27
N THR A 588 17.91 -15.72 -8.58
CA THR A 588 16.93 -14.82 -9.20
C THR A 588 15.59 -15.57 -9.33
N MET A 589 14.49 -14.92 -8.94
CA MET A 589 13.15 -15.52 -8.86
C MET A 589 12.65 -16.14 -10.16
#